data_AF-A0A4Q4D6K0-F1
#
_entry.id   AF-A0A4Q4D6K0-F1
#
_cell.length_a   1.000
_cell.length_b   1.000
_cell.length_c   1.000
_cell.angle_alpha   90.00
_cell.angle_beta   90.00
_cell.angle_gamma   90.00
#
_symmetry.space_group_name_H-M   'P 1'
#
loop_
_entity.id
_entity.type
_entity.pdbx_description
1 polymer ?
#
loop_
_entity_poly.entity_id
_entity_poly.type
_entity_poly.pdbx_seq_one_letter_code
_entity_poly.pdbx_strand_id
1 'polypeptide(L)' 'DDFIKFSADQIPVARVGQPDDIAHTVSFLVSEGAGFVSGQVIYVAGGPKD' A
#
# COMPACT_ATOMS: atom_id res chain seq x y z
N ASP A 1 -20.50 -0.19 -6.48
CA ASP A 1 -19.84 0.72 -7.43
C ASP A 1 -19.66 2.12 -6.87
N ASP A 2 -20.74 2.79 -6.45
CA ASP A 2 -20.65 4.16 -5.89
C ASP A 2 -19.75 4.28 -4.65
N PHE A 3 -19.79 3.28 -3.76
CA PHE A 3 -18.94 3.24 -2.58
C PHE A 3 -17.44 3.13 -2.93
N ILE A 4 -17.11 2.31 -3.92
CA ILE A 4 -15.72 2.11 -4.39
C ILE A 4 -15.22 3.39 -5.05
N LYS A 5 -16.06 4.02 -5.87
CA LYS A 5 -15.77 5.29 -6.52
C LYS A 5 -15.55 6.42 -5.50
N PHE A 6 -16.46 6.56 -4.54
CA PHE A 6 -16.32 7.53 -3.45
C PHE A 6 -15.02 7.33 -2.67
N SER A 7 -14.65 6.08 -2.39
CA SER A 7 -13.41 5.76 -1.69
C SER A 7 -12.17 6.09 -2.55
N ALA A 8 -12.21 5.79 -3.84
CA ALA A 8 -11.13 6.09 -4.77
C ALA A 8 -10.87 7.60 -4.92
N ASP A 9 -11.92 8.43 -4.98
CA ASP A 9 -11.82 9.90 -5.05
C ASP A 9 -11.12 10.52 -3.83
N GLN A 10 -11.09 9.77 -2.74
CA GLN A 10 -10.49 10.18 -1.47
C GLN A 10 -9.06 9.65 -1.29
N ILE A 11 -8.59 8.74 -2.14
CA ILE A 11 -7.26 8.14 -2.06
C ILE A 11 -6.33 8.88 -3.05
N PRO A 12 -5.12 9.32 -2.65
CA PRO A 12 -4.24 10.08 -3.53
C PRO A 12 -3.87 9.38 -4.86
N VAL A 13 -3.73 8.06 -4.86
CA VAL A 13 -3.50 7.27 -6.10
C VAL A 13 -4.78 6.99 -6.92
N ALA A 14 -5.92 7.60 -6.55
CA ALA A 14 -7.20 7.56 -7.27
C ALA A 14 -7.75 6.15 -7.55
N ARG A 15 -7.46 5.19 -6.67
CA ARG A 15 -8.02 3.83 -6.71
C ARG A 15 -8.08 3.21 -5.33
N VAL A 16 -8.98 2.26 -5.17
CA VAL A 16 -9.00 1.41 -3.97
C VAL A 16 -7.81 0.44 -3.99
N GLY A 17 -7.31 0.14 -2.79
CA GLY A 17 -6.26 -0.86 -2.60
C GLY A 17 -6.71 -2.24 -3.05
N GLN A 18 -5.77 -3.01 -3.57
CA GLN A 18 -5.94 -4.41 -3.97
C GLN A 18 -5.02 -5.29 -3.13
N PRO A 19 -5.33 -6.58 -2.97
CA PRO A 19 -4.44 -7.53 -2.26
C PRO A 19 -2.99 -7.49 -2.76
N ASP A 20 -2.81 -7.30 -4.07
CA ASP A 20 -1.50 -7.23 -4.72
C ASP A 20 -0.64 -6.06 -4.23
N ASP A 21 -1.24 -4.95 -3.75
CA ASP A 21 -0.48 -3.82 -3.20
C ASP A 21 0.30 -4.22 -1.94
N ILE A 22 -0.33 -5.04 -1.09
CA ILE A 22 0.30 -5.61 0.10
C ILE A 22 1.33 -6.66 -0.33
N ALA A 23 0.96 -7.57 -1.24
CA ALA A 23 1.81 -8.66 -1.68
C ALA A 23 3.14 -8.16 -2.28
N HIS A 24 3.10 -7.12 -3.12
CA HIS A 24 4.31 -6.53 -3.69
C HIS A 24 5.20 -5.89 -2.61
N THR A 25 4.63 -5.19 -1.63
CA THR A 25 5.40 -4.63 -0.51
C THR A 25 6.08 -5.73 0.30
N VAL A 26 5.35 -6.81 0.62
CA VAL A 26 5.90 -7.97 1.31
C VAL A 26 7.01 -8.62 0.48
N SER A 27 6.79 -8.81 -0.82
CA SER A 27 7.78 -9.38 -1.75
C SER A 27 9.09 -8.58 -1.76
N PHE A 28 9.00 -7.25 -1.71
CA PHE A 28 10.18 -6.39 -1.57
C PHE A 28 10.89 -6.62 -0.22
N LEU A 29 10.16 -6.67 0.90
CA LEU A 29 10.75 -6.82 2.24
C LEU A 29 11.39 -8.19 2.48
N VAL A 30 10.92 -9.24 1.81
CA VAL A 30 11.53 -10.59 1.91
C VAL A 30 12.67 -10.80 0.91
N SER A 31 12.95 -9.82 0.04
CA SER A 31 14.06 -9.90 -0.90
C SER A 31 15.41 -9.79 -0.21
N GLU A 32 16.46 -10.35 -0.82
CA GLU A 32 17.82 -10.34 -0.25
C GLU A 32 18.35 -8.92 0.01
N GLY A 33 17.95 -7.94 -0.81
CA GLY A 33 18.39 -6.54 -0.67
C GLY A 33 17.79 -5.80 0.54
N ALA A 34 16.73 -6.33 1.17
CA ALA A 34 16.06 -5.70 2.29
C ALA A 34 16.64 -6.11 3.67
N GLY A 35 17.73 -6.88 3.71
CA GLY A 35 18.27 -7.48 4.95
C GLY A 35 18.68 -6.49 6.06
N PHE A 36 18.79 -5.19 5.78
CA PHE A 36 19.08 -4.16 6.78
C PHE A 36 17.82 -3.39 7.27
N VAL A 37 16.64 -3.74 6.76
CA VAL A 37 15.36 -3.11 7.15
C VAL A 37 14.70 -3.96 8.24
N SER A 38 14.59 -3.41 9.44
CA SER A 38 13.93 -4.09 10.56
C SER A 38 13.25 -3.09 11.50
N GLY A 39 12.22 -3.55 12.22
CA GLY A 39 11.46 -2.75 13.19
C GLY A 39 10.61 -1.62 12.59
N GLN A 40 10.40 -1.60 11.27
CA GLN A 40 9.66 -0.54 10.59
C GLN A 40 8.17 -0.88 10.48
N VAL A 41 7.33 0.16 10.56
CA VAL A 41 5.91 0.09 10.21
C VAL A 41 5.74 0.75 8.84
N ILE A 42 5.21 0.01 7.87
CA ILE A 42 5.04 0.49 6.50
C ILE A 42 3.55 0.56 6.16
N TYR A 43 3.08 1.76 5.84
CA TYR A 43 1.69 2.00 5.43
C TYR A 43 1.54 1.83 3.92
N VAL A 44 0.79 0.81 3.51
CA VAL A 44 0.44 0.56 2.10
C VAL A 44 -1.00 1.03 1.85
N ALA A 45 -1.18 2.36 1.79
CA ALA A 45 -2.50 3.00 1.81
C ALA A 45 -2.83 3.84 0.55
N GLY A 46 -1.96 3.85 -0.46
CA GLY A 46 -2.19 4.64 -1.68
C GLY A 46 -1.98 6.15 -1.52
N GLY A 47 -1.17 6.56 -0.53
CA GLY A 47 -0.84 7.95 -0.22
C GLY A 47 -1.30 8.36 1.18
N PRO A 48 -0.84 9.51 1.70
CA PRO A 48 -1.17 9.93 3.05
C PRO A 48 -2.57 10.55 3.09
N LYS A 49 -3.32 10.25 4.16
CA LYS A 49 -4.34 11.18 4.65
C LYS A 49 -3.86 11.93 5.89
N ASP A 50 -2.94 11.36 6.66
CA ASP A 50 -2.16 11.95 7.76
C ASP A 50 -0.84 11.17 7.93
#